data_AF-A0A7Y2N8L2-F1
#
_entry.id   AF-A0A7Y2N8L2-F1
#
_cell.length_a   1.000
_cell.length_b   1.000
_cell.length_c   1.000
_cell.angle_alpha   90.00
_cell.angle_beta   90.00
_cell.angle_gamma   90.00
#
_symmetry.space_group_name_H-M   'P 1'
#
loop_
_entity.id
_entity.type
_entity.pdbx_description
1 polymer ?
#
loop_
_entity_poly.entity_id
_entity_poly.type
_entity_poly.pdbx_seq_one_letter_code
_entity_poly.pdbx_strand_id
1 'polypeptide(L)'
;MDASLSDELREPSPVRQSGRPKANQIWIAVGAGIALVTALSGVAAAVFEFHDDSEIQREVFLNIPSPIKLAFYTVMPILLLWATVQLSYRVKNWERGGPDRRKTTPKNLKHRLADFRSGVYMQTLMREPGAGIMHSLIYFNFLILLGVTTVLEINHQVPEELKFLNGDVYRGYALIGDLAGLGFVAGMVLAIARRYGPRSWRPYRIAIKSKPEHLVINGVLLSIGVTGFGAE
;
A
#
# COMPACT_ATOMS: atom_id res chain seq x y z
N MET A 1 27.28 46.37 -29.78
CA MET A 1 26.91 45.53 -28.62
C MET A 1 25.41 45.33 -28.70
N ASP A 2 25.01 44.14 -29.11
CA ASP A 2 23.68 43.83 -29.62
C ASP A 2 22.72 43.53 -28.46
N ALA A 3 21.82 44.46 -28.14
CA ALA A 3 20.84 44.32 -27.06
C ALA A 3 19.82 43.21 -27.35
N SER A 4 19.68 42.79 -28.61
CA SER A 4 18.69 41.79 -29.05
C SER A 4 18.97 40.37 -28.53
N LEU A 5 20.24 39.99 -28.36
CA LEU A 5 20.65 38.68 -27.85
C LEU A 5 20.37 38.49 -26.35
N SER A 6 20.17 39.58 -25.61
CA SER A 6 19.95 39.53 -24.16
C SER A 6 18.50 39.21 -23.77
N ASP A 7 17.52 39.50 -24.64
CA ASP A 7 16.11 39.20 -24.40
C ASP A 7 15.72 37.77 -24.82
N GLU A 8 16.42 37.16 -25.79
CA GLU A 8 16.20 35.74 -26.16
C GLU A 8 16.67 34.74 -25.08
N LEU A 9 17.59 35.15 -24.22
CA LEU A 9 18.11 34.33 -23.10
C LEU A 9 17.35 34.54 -21.79
N ARG A 10 16.27 35.34 -21.78
CA ARG A 10 15.39 35.43 -20.60
C ARG A 10 14.58 34.15 -20.51
N GLU A 11 14.97 33.27 -19.59
CA GLU A 11 14.10 32.17 -19.19
C GLU A 11 12.73 32.75 -18.77
N PRO A 12 11.62 32.19 -19.30
CA PRO A 12 10.29 32.65 -18.93
C PRO A 12 10.15 32.55 -17.41
N SER A 13 9.76 33.66 -16.79
CA SER A 13 9.55 33.74 -15.34
C SER A 13 8.72 32.53 -14.89
N PRO A 14 9.13 31.78 -13.85
CA PRO A 14 8.41 30.60 -13.42
C PRO A 14 6.99 31.02 -13.07
N VAL A 15 6.02 30.49 -13.82
CA VAL A 15 4.60 30.71 -13.54
C VAL A 15 4.34 30.12 -12.16
N ARG A 16 4.32 30.99 -11.12
CA ARG A 16 3.79 30.63 -9.81
C ARG A 16 2.32 30.29 -10.04
N GLN A 17 2.00 29.01 -10.08
CA GLN A 17 0.61 28.55 -10.06
C GLN A 17 0.06 28.83 -8.65
N SER A 18 -0.26 30.09 -8.37
CA SER A 18 -0.92 30.49 -7.13
C SER A 18 -2.31 29.84 -7.10
N GLY A 19 -2.55 28.97 -6.12
CA GLY A 19 -3.88 28.40 -5.85
C GLY A 19 -4.00 26.87 -5.96
N ARG A 20 -2.99 26.15 -6.47
CA ARG A 20 -3.02 24.68 -6.47
C ARG A 20 -2.49 24.12 -5.14
N PRO A 21 -3.20 23.16 -4.50
CA PRO A 21 -2.67 22.48 -3.32
C PRO A 21 -1.36 21.78 -3.71
N LYS A 22 -0.34 21.93 -2.87
CA LYS A 22 0.93 21.23 -3.08
C LYS A 22 0.70 19.72 -2.96
N ALA A 23 1.41 18.91 -3.73
CA ALA A 23 1.29 17.46 -3.68
C ALA A 23 1.52 16.93 -2.25
N ASN A 24 2.43 17.53 -1.50
CA ASN A 24 2.65 17.16 -0.10
C ASN A 24 1.40 17.40 0.78
N GLN A 25 0.63 18.47 0.53
CA GLN A 25 -0.61 18.77 1.26
C GLN A 25 -1.71 17.78 0.91
N ILE A 26 -1.77 17.33 -0.35
CA ILE A 26 -2.71 16.29 -0.80
C ILE A 26 -2.48 15.00 -0.02
N TRP A 27 -1.23 14.58 0.17
CA TRP A 27 -0.91 13.37 0.94
C TRP A 27 -1.33 13.46 2.41
N ILE A 28 -1.22 14.63 3.04
CA ILE A 28 -1.70 14.85 4.40
C ILE A 28 -3.23 14.77 4.45
N ALA A 29 -3.92 15.38 3.49
CA ALA A 29 -5.38 15.35 3.41
C ALA A 29 -5.90 13.91 3.18
N VAL A 30 -5.27 13.15 2.30
CA VAL A 30 -5.58 11.72 2.09
C VAL A 30 -5.40 10.94 3.40
N GLY A 31 -4.28 11.16 4.09
CA GLY A 31 -4.02 10.51 5.37
C GLY A 31 -5.04 10.85 6.46
N ALA A 32 -5.42 12.12 6.57
CA ALA A 32 -6.47 12.57 7.49
C ALA A 32 -7.82 11.93 7.14
N GLY A 33 -8.15 11.82 5.84
CA GLY A 33 -9.36 11.13 5.38
C GLY A 33 -9.38 9.66 5.75
N ILE A 34 -8.29 8.93 5.50
CA ILE A 34 -8.16 7.51 5.88
C ILE A 34 -8.28 7.36 7.40
N ALA A 35 -7.56 8.18 8.17
CA ALA A 35 -7.61 8.12 9.63
C ALA A 35 -9.03 8.39 10.18
N LEU A 36 -9.73 9.38 9.61
CA LEU A 36 -11.12 9.67 9.97
C LEU A 36 -12.04 8.49 9.66
N VAL A 37 -11.93 7.91 8.45
CA VAL A 37 -12.72 6.73 8.07
C VAL A 37 -12.46 5.57 9.02
N THR A 38 -11.20 5.27 9.35
CA THR A 38 -10.86 4.20 10.30
C THR A 38 -11.45 4.45 11.70
N ALA A 39 -11.38 5.69 12.20
CA ALA A 39 -11.96 6.04 13.49
C ALA A 39 -13.49 5.91 13.50
N LEU A 40 -14.15 6.40 12.44
CA LEU A 40 -15.60 6.28 12.28
C LEU A 40 -16.03 4.81 12.11
N SER A 41 -15.25 4.00 11.40
CA SER A 41 -15.46 2.54 11.29
C SER A 41 -15.47 1.86 12.66
N GLY A 42 -14.53 2.24 13.53
CA GLY A 42 -14.46 1.72 14.89
C GLY A 42 -15.65 2.13 15.76
N VAL A 43 -16.08 3.39 15.65
CA VAL A 43 -17.29 3.88 16.34
C VAL A 43 -18.53 3.17 15.82
N ALA A 44 -18.69 3.06 14.50
CA ALA A 44 -19.82 2.38 13.88
C ALA A 44 -19.89 0.91 14.33
N ALA A 45 -18.78 0.18 14.29
CA ALA A 45 -18.71 -1.20 14.76
C ALA A 45 -19.11 -1.34 16.24
N ALA A 46 -18.71 -0.39 17.09
CA ALA A 46 -19.04 -0.41 18.52
C ALA A 46 -20.49 0.02 18.84
N VAL A 47 -21.14 0.77 17.94
CA VAL A 47 -22.52 1.25 18.14
C VAL A 47 -23.53 0.28 17.56
N PHE A 48 -23.24 -0.27 16.37
CA PHE A 48 -24.19 -1.08 15.62
C PHE A 48 -24.07 -2.57 15.91
N GLU A 49 -22.87 -3.06 16.24
CA GLU A 49 -22.61 -4.47 16.59
C GLU A 49 -23.31 -5.46 15.62
N PHE A 50 -23.22 -5.21 14.31
CA PHE A 50 -23.86 -6.06 13.31
C PHE A 50 -23.17 -7.43 13.23
N HIS A 51 -23.94 -8.48 13.48
CA HIS A 51 -23.52 -9.88 13.38
C HIS A 51 -24.19 -10.56 12.18
N ASP A 52 -23.65 -11.69 11.77
CA ASP A 52 -24.24 -12.62 10.80
C ASP A 52 -24.36 -13.95 11.55
N ASP A 53 -25.47 -14.66 11.37
CA ASP A 53 -25.74 -15.93 12.04
C ASP A 53 -25.46 -17.14 11.13
N SER A 54 -24.88 -16.94 9.94
CA SER A 54 -24.52 -18.02 9.04
C SER A 54 -23.54 -19.01 9.66
N GLU A 55 -23.75 -20.31 9.41
CA GLU A 55 -22.87 -21.38 9.90
C GLU A 55 -21.46 -21.34 9.28
N ILE A 56 -21.33 -20.80 8.07
CA ILE A 56 -20.07 -20.80 7.30
C ILE A 56 -19.67 -19.37 7.02
N GLN A 57 -18.85 -18.82 7.91
CA GLN A 57 -18.30 -17.46 7.81
C GLN A 57 -17.10 -17.27 8.74
N ARG A 58 -16.46 -16.11 8.68
CA ARG A 58 -15.47 -15.69 9.66
C ARG A 58 -16.12 -14.88 10.76
N GLU A 59 -15.98 -15.34 12.01
CA GLU A 59 -16.33 -14.51 13.15
C GLU A 59 -15.32 -13.36 13.34
N VAL A 60 -15.82 -12.13 13.25
CA VAL A 60 -15.00 -10.92 13.35
C VAL A 60 -14.79 -10.59 14.83
N PHE A 61 -13.52 -10.47 15.24
CA PHE A 61 -13.10 -10.15 16.61
C PHE A 61 -13.42 -11.19 17.70
N LEU A 62 -13.93 -12.39 17.38
CA LEU A 62 -14.05 -13.59 18.23
C LEU A 62 -13.89 -13.32 19.75
N ASN A 63 -12.67 -13.56 20.27
CA ASN A 63 -12.32 -13.46 21.69
C ASN A 63 -11.44 -12.25 22.01
N ILE A 64 -11.46 -11.20 21.17
CA ILE A 64 -10.66 -10.00 21.42
C ILE A 64 -11.38 -9.12 22.45
N PRO A 65 -10.80 -8.88 23.64
CA PRO A 65 -11.41 -8.03 24.66
C PRO A 65 -11.69 -6.61 24.14
N SER A 66 -12.82 -6.03 24.55
CA SER A 66 -13.23 -4.68 24.15
C SER A 66 -12.16 -3.59 24.36
N PRO A 67 -11.36 -3.60 25.45
CA PRO A 67 -10.26 -2.63 25.60
C PRO A 67 -9.22 -2.72 24.49
N ILE A 68 -8.96 -3.92 23.94
CA ILE A 68 -8.02 -4.11 22.83
C ILE A 68 -8.62 -3.59 21.53
N LYS A 69 -9.92 -3.83 21.28
CA LYS A 69 -10.62 -3.24 20.12
C LYS A 69 -10.58 -1.71 20.15
N LEU A 70 -10.85 -1.12 21.32
CA LEU A 70 -10.77 0.33 21.52
C LEU A 70 -9.35 0.87 21.29
N ALA A 71 -8.33 0.20 21.84
CA ALA A 71 -6.94 0.57 21.63
C ALA A 71 -6.57 0.52 20.14
N PHE A 72 -6.98 -0.53 19.42
CA PHE A 72 -6.76 -0.66 17.99
C PHE A 72 -7.38 0.50 17.20
N TYR A 73 -8.69 0.75 17.38
CA TYR A 73 -9.39 1.82 16.66
C TYR A 73 -8.99 3.24 17.08
N THR A 74 -8.27 3.40 18.19
CA THR A 74 -7.69 4.69 18.59
C THR A 74 -6.28 4.89 18.05
N VAL A 75 -5.43 3.86 18.15
CA VAL A 75 -4.01 3.94 17.78
C VAL A 75 -3.83 3.91 16.26
N MET A 76 -4.61 3.10 15.54
CA MET A 76 -4.45 2.93 14.10
C MET A 76 -4.66 4.23 13.29
N PRO A 77 -5.72 5.04 13.53
CA PRO A 77 -5.86 6.35 12.89
C PRO A 77 -4.65 7.27 13.10
N ILE A 78 -4.10 7.30 14.31
CA ILE A 78 -2.94 8.13 14.65
C ILE A 78 -1.70 7.67 13.88
N LEU A 79 -1.45 6.36 13.82
CA LEU A 79 -0.33 5.79 13.08
C LEU A 79 -0.48 6.01 11.56
N LEU A 80 -1.67 5.88 11.01
CA LEU A 80 -1.95 6.15 9.59
C LEU A 80 -1.72 7.63 9.24
N LEU A 81 -2.19 8.55 10.09
CA LEU A 81 -1.94 9.97 9.94
C LEU A 81 -0.45 10.29 10.05
N TRP A 82 0.25 9.72 11.03
CA TRP A 82 1.68 9.90 11.18
C TRP A 82 2.46 9.37 9.95
N ALA A 83 2.15 8.17 9.48
CA ALA A 83 2.80 7.55 8.33
C ALA A 83 2.62 8.39 7.06
N THR A 84 1.42 8.91 6.83
CA THR A 84 1.11 9.76 5.67
C THR A 84 1.76 11.13 5.77
N VAL A 85 1.91 11.71 6.97
CA VAL A 85 2.74 12.90 7.20
C VAL A 85 4.20 12.63 6.88
N GLN A 86 4.77 11.50 7.30
CA GLN A 86 6.15 11.12 6.95
C GLN A 86 6.33 10.94 5.44
N LEU A 87 5.33 10.35 4.76
CA LEU A 87 5.33 10.23 3.31
C LEU A 87 5.23 11.62 2.64
N SER A 88 4.47 12.54 3.20
CA SER A 88 4.37 13.91 2.70
C SER A 88 5.73 14.62 2.69
N TYR A 89 6.59 14.35 3.68
CA TYR A 89 7.95 14.90 3.71
C TYR A 89 8.83 14.33 2.59
N ARG A 90 8.63 13.07 2.20
CA ARG A 90 9.29 12.51 1.01
C ARG A 90 8.78 13.15 -0.27
N VAL A 91 7.48 13.41 -0.37
CA VAL A 91 6.88 14.09 -1.53
C VAL A 91 7.39 15.53 -1.67
N LYS A 92 7.59 16.26 -0.56
CA LYS A 92 8.22 17.59 -0.61
C LYS A 92 9.58 17.57 -1.31
N ASN A 93 10.34 16.47 -1.22
CA ASN A 93 11.62 16.37 -1.92
C ASN A 93 11.45 16.29 -3.44
N TRP A 94 10.37 15.67 -3.94
CA TRP A 94 10.05 15.65 -5.38
C TRP A 94 9.53 17.00 -5.89
N GLU A 95 8.92 17.80 -5.01
CA GLU A 95 8.48 19.16 -5.32
C GLU A 95 9.63 20.19 -5.43
N ARG A 96 10.86 19.81 -5.04
CA ARG A 96 12.04 20.67 -5.21
C ARG A 96 12.48 20.79 -6.68
N GLY A 97 12.04 19.87 -7.54
CA GLY A 97 12.32 19.92 -8.97
C GLY A 97 11.61 21.07 -9.67
N GLY A 98 12.12 21.46 -10.84
CA GLY A 98 11.46 22.46 -11.69
C GLY A 98 10.09 21.98 -12.21
N PRO A 99 9.22 22.91 -12.63
CA PRO A 99 7.92 22.56 -13.17
C PRO A 99 8.06 21.71 -14.45
N ASP A 100 7.49 20.51 -14.44
CA ASP A 100 7.42 19.61 -15.59
C ASP A 100 6.02 19.67 -16.24
N ARG A 101 5.95 19.83 -17.56
CA ARG A 101 4.69 19.97 -18.30
C ARG A 101 4.05 18.60 -18.54
N ARG A 102 3.41 18.04 -17.50
CA ARG A 102 2.82 16.69 -17.51
C ARG A 102 1.35 16.61 -17.94
N LYS A 103 0.86 17.53 -18.78
CA LYS A 103 -0.55 17.52 -19.18
C LYS A 103 -0.88 16.27 -20.02
N THR A 104 -1.85 15.49 -19.57
CA THR A 104 -2.45 14.41 -20.37
C THR A 104 -3.31 15.03 -21.46
N THR A 105 -3.10 14.59 -22.70
CA THR A 105 -3.82 15.04 -23.91
C THR A 105 -4.27 13.81 -24.69
N PRO A 106 -5.26 13.94 -25.59
CA PRO A 106 -5.70 12.81 -26.41
C PRO A 106 -4.56 12.14 -27.19
N LYS A 107 -3.56 12.92 -27.64
CA LYS A 107 -2.39 12.44 -28.39
C LYS A 107 -1.42 11.60 -27.55
N ASN A 108 -1.28 11.89 -26.25
CA ASN A 108 -0.31 11.21 -25.38
C ASN A 108 -0.95 10.23 -24.38
N LEU A 109 -2.27 10.14 -24.32
CA LEU A 109 -3.01 9.30 -23.38
C LEU A 109 -2.58 7.83 -23.47
N LYS A 110 -2.45 7.28 -24.69
CA LYS A 110 -2.02 5.89 -24.89
C LYS A 110 -0.64 5.62 -24.30
N HIS A 111 0.33 6.50 -24.57
CA HIS A 111 1.68 6.38 -24.01
C HIS A 111 1.66 6.53 -22.49
N ARG A 112 0.89 7.48 -21.94
CA ARG A 112 0.73 7.67 -20.50
C ARG A 112 0.17 6.43 -19.80
N LEU A 113 -0.82 5.78 -20.40
CA LEU A 113 -1.39 4.54 -19.86
C LEU A 113 -0.42 3.37 -19.96
N ALA A 114 0.36 3.28 -21.04
CA ALA A 114 1.41 2.27 -21.17
C ALA A 114 2.52 2.46 -20.14
N ASP A 115 2.98 3.70 -19.94
CA ASP A 115 3.98 4.05 -18.93
C ASP A 115 3.46 3.78 -17.50
N PHE A 116 2.20 4.15 -17.23
CA PHE A 116 1.53 3.84 -15.97
C PHE A 116 1.47 2.34 -15.72
N ARG A 117 1.03 1.55 -16.72
CA ARG A 117 1.02 0.09 -16.63
C ARG A 117 2.43 -0.45 -16.37
N SER A 118 3.44 0.03 -17.09
CA SER A 118 4.82 -0.40 -16.91
C SER A 118 5.32 -0.15 -15.48
N GLY A 119 4.95 1.01 -14.92
CA GLY A 119 5.25 1.40 -13.54
C GLY A 119 4.53 0.55 -12.49
N VAL A 120 3.21 0.40 -12.59
CA VAL A 120 2.39 -0.37 -11.63
C VAL A 120 2.76 -1.86 -11.66
N TYR A 121 3.05 -2.41 -12.84
CA TYR A 121 3.53 -3.80 -12.97
C TYR A 121 5.03 -3.94 -12.66
N MET A 122 5.71 -2.85 -12.28
CA MET A 122 7.13 -2.83 -11.91
C MET A 122 8.04 -3.52 -12.94
N GLN A 123 7.76 -3.35 -14.24
CA GLN A 123 8.42 -4.10 -15.32
C GLN A 123 9.95 -3.92 -15.34
N THR A 124 10.46 -2.83 -14.76
CA THR A 124 11.89 -2.60 -14.61
C THR A 124 12.58 -3.61 -13.69
N LEU A 125 11.86 -4.22 -12.73
CA LEU A 125 12.39 -5.28 -11.86
C LEU A 125 12.61 -6.59 -12.62
N MET A 126 11.84 -6.82 -13.70
CA MET A 126 11.98 -8.02 -14.53
C MET A 126 13.30 -8.06 -15.31
N ARG A 127 14.06 -6.95 -15.35
CA ARG A 127 15.43 -6.94 -15.87
C ARG A 127 16.36 -7.87 -15.11
N GLU A 128 16.05 -8.21 -13.85
CA GLU A 128 16.73 -9.26 -13.11
C GLU A 128 15.71 -10.28 -12.59
N PRO A 129 15.57 -11.45 -13.24
CA PRO A 129 14.45 -12.37 -13.01
C PRO A 129 14.26 -12.78 -11.55
N GLY A 130 15.34 -12.97 -10.79
CA GLY A 130 15.24 -13.35 -9.39
C GLY A 130 14.64 -12.25 -8.50
N ALA A 131 14.97 -10.97 -8.76
CA ALA A 131 14.32 -9.85 -8.10
C ALA A 131 12.89 -9.64 -8.62
N GLY A 132 12.65 -9.86 -9.91
CA GLY A 132 11.33 -9.72 -10.54
C GLY A 132 10.30 -10.71 -9.97
N ILE A 133 10.64 -12.00 -9.89
CA ILE A 133 9.76 -13.04 -9.32
C ILE A 133 9.48 -12.75 -7.84
N MET A 134 10.53 -12.48 -7.07
CA MET A 134 10.41 -12.17 -5.64
C MET A 134 9.50 -10.96 -5.38
N HIS A 135 9.70 -9.83 -6.08
CA HIS A 135 8.84 -8.66 -5.91
C HIS A 135 7.43 -8.89 -6.45
N SER A 136 7.25 -9.66 -7.52
CA SER A 136 5.91 -10.00 -8.01
C SER A 136 5.11 -10.79 -6.97
N LEU A 137 5.76 -11.79 -6.35
CA LEU A 137 5.18 -12.57 -5.25
C LEU A 137 4.84 -11.70 -4.04
N ILE A 138 5.63 -10.68 -3.74
CA ILE A 138 5.32 -9.75 -2.63
C ILE A 138 4.19 -8.80 -3.04
N TYR A 139 4.39 -8.04 -4.12
CA TYR A 139 3.55 -6.89 -4.48
C TYR A 139 2.12 -7.29 -4.84
N PHE A 140 1.94 -8.23 -5.77
CA PHE A 140 0.60 -8.59 -6.24
C PHE A 140 -0.19 -9.31 -5.15
N ASN A 141 0.44 -10.22 -4.41
CA ASN A 141 -0.23 -10.88 -3.31
C ASN A 141 -0.54 -9.93 -2.16
N PHE A 142 0.32 -8.95 -1.86
CA PHE A 142 -0.01 -7.90 -0.89
C PHE A 142 -1.23 -7.07 -1.34
N LEU A 143 -1.35 -6.75 -2.63
CA LEU A 143 -2.55 -6.07 -3.16
C LEU A 143 -3.81 -6.93 -3.06
N ILE A 144 -3.70 -8.25 -3.32
CA ILE A 144 -4.81 -9.18 -3.16
C ILE A 144 -5.22 -9.25 -1.68
N LEU A 145 -4.26 -9.41 -0.77
CA LEU A 145 -4.49 -9.43 0.68
C LEU A 145 -5.13 -8.13 1.17
N LEU A 146 -4.68 -6.97 0.68
CA LEU A 146 -5.32 -5.69 0.96
C LEU A 146 -6.78 -5.68 0.49
N GLY A 147 -7.06 -6.21 -0.70
CA GLY A 147 -8.40 -6.36 -1.24
C GLY A 147 -9.27 -7.27 -0.36
N VAL A 148 -8.75 -8.44 0.01
CA VAL A 148 -9.37 -9.41 0.93
C VAL A 148 -9.74 -8.72 2.25
N THR A 149 -8.78 -8.07 2.91
CA THR A 149 -9.03 -7.30 4.14
C THR A 149 -10.08 -6.20 3.96
N THR A 150 -10.04 -5.46 2.85
CA THR A 150 -11.00 -4.39 2.58
C THR A 150 -12.42 -4.95 2.40
N VAL A 151 -12.55 -6.06 1.69
CA VAL A 151 -13.84 -6.75 1.47
C VAL A 151 -14.41 -7.26 2.80
N LEU A 152 -13.58 -7.81 3.68
CA LEU A 152 -13.99 -8.22 5.02
C LEU A 152 -14.46 -7.04 5.87
N GLU A 153 -13.73 -5.92 5.85
CA GLU A 153 -14.14 -4.72 6.60
C GLU A 153 -15.48 -4.17 6.08
N ILE A 154 -15.69 -4.15 4.77
CA ILE A 154 -16.98 -3.75 4.20
C ILE A 154 -18.10 -4.69 4.69
N ASN A 155 -17.90 -6.00 4.62
CA ASN A 155 -18.87 -6.98 5.12
C ASN A 155 -19.13 -6.82 6.63
N HIS A 156 -18.12 -6.45 7.40
CA HIS A 156 -18.25 -6.20 8.83
C HIS A 156 -19.15 -4.98 9.11
N GLN A 157 -18.99 -3.90 8.34
CA GLN A 157 -19.68 -2.63 8.57
C GLN A 157 -21.12 -2.56 8.04
N VAL A 158 -21.51 -3.44 7.11
CA VAL A 158 -22.89 -3.47 6.58
C VAL A 158 -23.87 -4.18 7.53
N PRO A 159 -25.16 -3.79 7.54
CA PRO A 159 -26.21 -4.50 8.26
C PRO A 159 -26.31 -5.96 7.84
N GLU A 160 -26.88 -6.80 8.72
CA GLU A 160 -27.03 -8.24 8.54
C GLU A 160 -27.64 -8.61 7.17
N GLU A 161 -28.71 -7.94 6.75
CA GLU A 161 -29.39 -8.17 5.46
C GLU A 161 -28.51 -7.99 4.22
N LEU A 162 -27.39 -7.25 4.34
CA LEU A 162 -26.46 -6.95 3.25
C LEU A 162 -25.14 -7.70 3.36
N LYS A 163 -24.96 -8.55 4.38
CA LYS A 163 -23.76 -9.37 4.53
C LYS A 163 -23.72 -10.43 3.44
N PHE A 164 -22.54 -10.60 2.85
CA PHE A 164 -22.33 -11.38 1.63
C PHE A 164 -21.15 -12.36 1.73
N LEU A 165 -20.31 -12.26 2.77
CA LEU A 165 -19.21 -13.20 3.01
C LEU A 165 -19.68 -14.39 3.88
N ASN A 166 -20.61 -15.17 3.36
CA ASN A 166 -21.07 -16.42 3.97
C ASN A 166 -21.17 -17.56 2.95
N GLY A 167 -21.28 -18.79 3.45
CA GLY A 167 -21.42 -20.00 2.63
C GLY A 167 -20.26 -20.21 1.63
N ASP A 168 -20.60 -20.48 0.37
CA ASP A 168 -19.61 -20.73 -0.68
C ASP A 168 -18.87 -19.45 -1.13
N VAL A 169 -19.48 -18.28 -0.96
CA VAL A 169 -18.81 -17.00 -1.22
C VAL A 169 -17.66 -16.81 -0.24
N TYR A 170 -17.91 -17.09 1.05
CA TYR A 170 -16.87 -17.07 2.06
C TYR A 170 -15.74 -18.06 1.76
N ARG A 171 -16.06 -19.29 1.36
CA ARG A 171 -15.05 -20.32 1.02
C ARG A 171 -14.15 -19.89 -0.14
N GLY A 172 -14.73 -19.31 -1.19
CA GLY A 172 -13.97 -18.77 -2.32
C GLY A 172 -13.09 -17.59 -1.91
N TYR A 173 -13.65 -16.68 -1.10
CA TYR A 173 -12.94 -15.55 -0.51
C TYR A 173 -11.74 -16.01 0.34
N ALA A 174 -11.95 -16.99 1.23
CA ALA A 174 -10.91 -17.56 2.09
C ALA A 174 -9.81 -18.21 1.26
N LEU A 175 -10.15 -19.07 0.29
CA LEU A 175 -9.17 -19.69 -0.60
C LEU A 175 -8.29 -18.67 -1.33
N ILE A 176 -8.87 -17.55 -1.80
CA ILE A 176 -8.10 -16.46 -2.43
C ILE A 176 -7.14 -15.83 -1.41
N GLY A 177 -7.61 -15.61 -0.18
CA GLY A 177 -6.80 -15.16 0.95
C GLY A 177 -5.61 -16.08 1.20
N ASP A 178 -5.84 -17.38 1.35
CA ASP A 178 -4.82 -18.38 1.67
C ASP A 178 -3.76 -18.44 0.56
N LEU A 179 -4.19 -18.51 -0.71
CA LEU A 179 -3.28 -18.57 -1.86
C LEU A 179 -2.43 -17.30 -1.97
N ALA A 180 -3.03 -16.13 -1.75
CA ALA A 180 -2.31 -14.87 -1.74
C ALA A 180 -1.33 -14.81 -0.56
N GLY A 181 -1.76 -15.24 0.63
CA GLY A 181 -0.91 -15.36 1.83
C GLY A 181 0.32 -16.22 1.55
N LEU A 182 0.13 -17.37 0.88
CA LEU A 182 1.22 -18.31 0.58
C LEU A 182 2.20 -17.68 -0.41
N GLY A 183 1.67 -17.02 -1.45
CA GLY A 183 2.47 -16.29 -2.41
C GLY A 183 3.28 -15.16 -1.75
N PHE A 184 2.67 -14.40 -0.84
CA PHE A 184 3.34 -13.33 -0.09
C PHE A 184 4.45 -13.88 0.81
N VAL A 185 4.16 -14.93 1.61
CA VAL A 185 5.15 -15.58 2.48
C VAL A 185 6.31 -16.15 1.67
N ALA A 186 6.04 -16.82 0.54
CA ALA A 186 7.08 -17.30 -0.36
C ALA A 186 7.95 -16.14 -0.88
N GLY A 187 7.33 -15.03 -1.30
CA GLY A 187 8.04 -13.81 -1.70
C GLY A 187 8.94 -13.24 -0.59
N MET A 188 8.46 -13.22 0.65
CA MET A 188 9.21 -12.73 1.81
C MET A 188 10.38 -13.66 2.17
N VAL A 189 10.20 -14.97 2.14
CA VAL A 189 11.28 -15.96 2.32
C VAL A 189 12.35 -15.76 1.26
N LEU A 190 11.96 -15.62 -0.01
CA LEU A 190 12.89 -15.32 -1.10
C LEU A 190 13.63 -13.98 -0.88
N ALA A 191 12.96 -12.96 -0.36
CA ALA A 191 13.58 -11.68 -0.04
C ALA A 191 14.64 -11.76 1.07
N ILE A 192 14.37 -12.54 2.10
CA ILE A 192 15.34 -12.81 3.17
C ILE A 192 16.50 -13.64 2.62
N ALA A 193 16.21 -14.73 1.89
CA ALA A 193 17.22 -15.60 1.30
C ALA A 193 18.15 -14.84 0.33
N ARG A 194 17.61 -14.00 -0.56
CA ARG A 194 18.42 -13.18 -1.49
C ARG A 194 19.23 -12.09 -0.80
N ARG A 195 18.83 -11.68 0.41
CA ARG A 195 19.50 -10.61 1.16
C ARG A 195 20.55 -11.12 2.15
N TYR A 196 20.31 -12.28 2.77
CA TYR A 196 21.13 -12.81 3.87
C TYR A 196 21.63 -14.24 3.65
N GLY A 197 21.17 -14.94 2.61
CA GLY A 197 21.60 -16.29 2.28
C GLY A 197 22.99 -16.37 1.62
N PRO A 198 23.32 -17.54 1.04
CA PRO A 198 24.62 -17.81 0.42
C PRO A 198 24.98 -16.83 -0.70
N ARG A 199 26.28 -16.64 -0.97
CA ARG A 199 26.78 -15.73 -2.01
C ARG A 199 26.22 -16.02 -3.41
N SER A 200 25.89 -17.27 -3.72
CA SER A 200 25.26 -17.67 -4.98
C SER A 200 23.87 -17.07 -5.17
N TRP A 201 23.14 -16.82 -4.08
CA TRP A 201 21.77 -16.27 -4.08
C TRP A 201 21.75 -14.77 -3.76
N ARG A 202 22.87 -14.23 -3.27
CA ARG A 202 23.01 -12.84 -2.81
C ARG A 202 23.92 -12.02 -3.73
N PRO A 203 23.35 -11.23 -4.67
CA PRO A 203 24.09 -10.32 -5.52
C PRO A 203 24.96 -9.34 -4.71
N TYR A 204 26.18 -9.07 -5.19
CA TYR A 204 27.13 -8.17 -4.54
C TYR A 204 26.52 -6.79 -4.21
N ARG A 205 25.76 -6.21 -5.16
CA ARG A 205 25.06 -4.92 -5.01
C ARG A 205 24.08 -4.87 -3.83
N ILE A 206 23.51 -6.01 -3.44
CA ILE A 206 22.60 -6.14 -2.31
C ILE A 206 23.42 -6.32 -1.03
N ALA A 207 24.44 -7.18 -1.06
CA ALA A 207 25.28 -7.48 0.08
C ALA A 207 25.89 -6.22 0.72
N ILE A 208 26.43 -5.31 -0.09
CA ILE A 208 27.06 -4.07 0.40
C ILE A 208 26.07 -3.01 0.91
N LYS A 209 24.78 -3.16 0.60
CA LYS A 209 23.71 -2.21 1.00
C LYS A 209 22.79 -2.78 2.08
N SER A 210 23.02 -4.01 2.53
CA SER A 210 22.21 -4.61 3.59
C SER A 210 22.49 -3.94 4.92
N LYS A 211 21.43 -3.61 5.64
CA LYS A 211 21.48 -3.02 6.98
C LYS A 211 20.57 -3.81 7.93
N PRO A 212 20.82 -3.77 9.25
CA PRO A 212 19.99 -4.48 10.23
C PRO A 212 18.49 -4.15 10.12
N GLU A 213 18.15 -2.90 9.78
CA GLU A 213 16.76 -2.46 9.62
C GLU A 213 16.03 -3.23 8.52
N HIS A 214 16.72 -3.67 7.47
CA HIS A 214 16.11 -4.48 6.43
C HIS A 214 15.74 -5.88 6.94
N LEU A 215 16.50 -6.43 7.90
CA LEU A 215 16.16 -7.71 8.53
C LEU A 215 14.93 -7.55 9.41
N VAL A 216 14.87 -6.47 10.20
CA VAL A 216 13.72 -6.17 11.06
C VAL A 216 12.46 -6.00 10.22
N ILE A 217 12.51 -5.19 9.15
CA ILE A 217 11.35 -4.96 8.28
C ILE A 217 10.90 -6.26 7.60
N ASN A 218 11.84 -7.02 7.02
CA ASN A 218 11.50 -8.28 6.37
C ASN A 218 10.99 -9.32 7.37
N GLY A 219 11.56 -9.36 8.58
CA GLY A 219 11.14 -10.24 9.66
C GLY A 219 9.72 -9.93 10.11
N VAL A 220 9.41 -8.65 10.37
CA VAL A 220 8.06 -8.21 10.74
C VAL A 220 7.04 -8.56 9.65
N LEU A 221 7.35 -8.27 8.38
CA LEU A 221 6.45 -8.60 7.26
C LEU A 221 6.24 -10.11 7.13
N LEU A 222 7.30 -10.92 7.26
CA LEU A 222 7.17 -12.38 7.24
C LEU A 222 6.35 -12.88 8.43
N SER A 223 6.61 -12.36 9.63
CA SER A 223 5.86 -12.72 10.84
C SER A 223 4.38 -12.44 10.66
N ILE A 224 4.00 -11.25 10.18
CA ILE A 224 2.59 -10.90 9.90
C ILE A 224 1.98 -11.89 8.90
N GLY A 225 2.69 -12.19 7.81
CA GLY A 225 2.22 -13.14 6.79
C GLY A 225 2.02 -14.55 7.35
N VAL A 226 2.94 -15.05 8.17
CA VAL A 226 2.85 -16.38 8.79
C VAL A 226 1.75 -16.42 9.86
N THR A 227 1.62 -15.39 10.69
CA THR A 227 0.58 -15.33 11.72
C THR A 227 -0.82 -15.20 11.15
N GLY A 228 -0.96 -14.72 9.91
CA GLY A 228 -2.25 -14.67 9.21
C GLY A 228 -2.94 -16.03 9.13
N PHE A 229 -2.18 -17.07 8.77
CA PHE A 229 -2.67 -18.46 8.71
C PHE A 229 -3.04 -19.06 10.06
N GLY A 230 -2.43 -18.56 11.15
CA GLY A 230 -2.78 -19.00 12.50
C GLY A 230 -4.08 -18.38 13.02
N ALA A 231 -4.64 -17.42 12.27
CA ALA A 231 -5.86 -16.69 12.60
C ALA A 231 -7.00 -16.95 11.62
N GLU A 232 -6.86 -17.94 10.72
CA GLU A 232 -7.90 -18.52 9.87
C GLU A 232 -8.65 -19.63 10.61
#